data_AF-A0A5C5BER0-F1
#
_entry.id   AF-A0A5C5BER0-F1
#
_cell.length_a   1.000
_cell.length_b   1.000
_cell.length_c   1.000
_cell.angle_alpha   90.00
_cell.angle_beta   90.00
_cell.angle_gamma   90.00
#
_symmetry.space_group_name_H-M   'P 1'
#
loop_
_entity.id
_entity.type
_entity.pdbx_description
1 polymer ?
#
loop_
_entity_poly.entity_id
_entity_poly.type
_entity_poly.pdbx_seq_one_letter_code
_entity_poly.pdbx_strand_id
1 'polypeptide(L)'
;MTSDGAQPDLAGGAQPDLAGGAQPDGEQHLAAWRAAYALEQWYFLARGYGDQVTPFALEQDGRGFICVFTTPQAASDFGVASGLDEAEAGRLLAIPPGDATEYLLEFVADGVHAVALDPGTQDEAVLLAALPHVRQLVQDQG
;
A
#
# COMPACT_ATOMS: atom_id res chain seq x y z
N MET A 1 52.14 -31.45 14.01
CA MET A 1 50.91 -30.88 13.44
C MET A 1 50.47 -29.76 14.36
N THR A 2 50.16 -28.61 13.78
CA THR A 2 50.15 -27.27 14.40
C THR A 2 49.18 -27.12 15.58
N SER A 3 49.58 -26.36 16.60
CA SER A 3 48.70 -25.71 17.57
C SER A 3 49.50 -24.53 18.13
N ASP A 4 49.34 -23.38 17.49
CA ASP A 4 50.02 -22.13 17.81
C ASP A 4 49.04 -20.97 17.65
N GLY A 5 49.04 -20.06 18.63
CA GLY A 5 48.75 -18.64 18.36
C GLY A 5 47.40 -18.08 18.84
N ALA A 6 47.42 -17.55 20.07
CA ALA A 6 47.01 -16.18 20.43
C ALA A 6 45.55 -15.66 20.26
N GLN A 7 44.96 -15.41 21.44
CA GLN A 7 44.04 -14.36 21.96
C GLN A 7 43.86 -13.01 21.18
N PRO A 8 42.94 -12.12 21.64
CA PRO A 8 41.65 -11.73 21.06
C PRO A 8 41.67 -10.37 20.32
N ASP A 9 40.62 -10.05 19.54
CA ASP A 9 40.39 -8.68 19.04
C ASP A 9 38.96 -8.22 19.31
N LEU A 10 38.84 -7.21 20.18
CA LEU A 10 37.67 -6.36 20.34
C LEU A 10 37.96 -5.06 19.59
N ALA A 11 37.52 -4.97 18.33
CA ALA A 11 37.24 -3.73 17.62
C ALA A 11 35.95 -3.98 16.80
N GLY A 12 34.85 -3.27 17.02
CA GLY A 12 34.78 -1.83 16.82
C GLY A 12 34.61 -1.54 15.33
N GLY A 13 33.44 -1.83 14.77
CA GLY A 13 33.09 -1.54 13.38
C GLY A 13 31.59 -1.49 13.17
N ALA A 14 31.01 -0.31 13.39
CA ALA A 14 29.77 0.12 12.74
C ALA A 14 29.91 -0.09 11.21
N GLN A 15 28.90 -0.42 10.41
CA GLN A 15 27.55 0.13 10.31
C GLN A 15 26.60 -0.93 9.69
N PRO A 16 25.32 -1.00 10.08
CA PRO A 16 24.29 -1.46 9.16
C PRO A 16 24.10 -0.35 8.11
N ASP A 17 24.87 -0.40 7.03
CA ASP A 17 24.67 0.46 5.87
C ASP A 17 23.98 -0.34 4.76
N LEU A 18 22.65 -0.39 4.87
CA LEU A 18 21.74 -0.36 3.72
C LEU A 18 20.55 0.49 4.16
N ALA A 19 20.75 1.82 4.12
CA ALA A 19 19.72 2.85 3.96
C ALA A 19 18.28 2.47 4.38
N GLY A 20 17.98 2.58 5.68
CA GLY A 20 16.99 3.53 6.17
C GLY A 20 15.55 3.49 5.63
N GLY A 21 15.01 2.35 5.24
CA GLY A 21 13.56 2.15 5.26
C GLY A 21 13.19 1.60 6.64
N ALA A 22 12.62 2.43 7.52
CA ALA A 22 11.98 1.90 8.73
C ALA A 22 10.97 0.86 8.27
N GLN A 23 11.25 -0.43 8.48
CA GLN A 23 10.22 -1.45 8.31
C GLN A 23 9.13 -1.02 9.28
N PRO A 24 7.92 -0.65 8.81
CA PRO A 24 6.91 -0.14 9.70
C PRO A 24 6.74 -1.19 10.80
N ASP A 25 6.90 -0.77 12.06
CA ASP A 25 6.56 -1.63 13.18
C ASP A 25 5.17 -2.18 12.88
N GLY A 26 4.93 -3.48 13.04
CA GLY A 26 3.65 -4.10 12.64
C GLY A 26 2.43 -3.39 13.24
N GLU A 27 2.62 -2.69 14.36
CA GLU A 27 1.66 -1.79 14.99
C GLU A 27 1.40 -0.49 14.20
N GLN A 28 2.42 0.17 13.65
CA GLN A 28 2.24 1.34 12.77
C GLN A 28 1.51 0.95 11.48
N HIS A 29 1.90 -0.18 10.88
CA HIS A 29 1.22 -0.75 9.72
C HIS A 29 -0.28 -0.99 10.00
N LEU A 30 -0.59 -1.70 11.09
CA LEU A 30 -1.97 -2.00 11.44
C LEU A 30 -2.75 -0.75 11.86
N ALA A 31 -2.10 0.24 12.49
CA ALA A 31 -2.73 1.50 12.88
C ALA A 31 -3.16 2.33 11.66
N ALA A 32 -2.34 2.39 10.60
CA ALA A 32 -2.69 3.06 9.35
C ALA A 32 -3.91 2.41 8.69
N TRP A 33 -3.91 1.07 8.57
CA TRP A 33 -5.06 0.34 8.03
C TRP A 33 -6.30 0.48 8.91
N ARG A 34 -6.16 0.49 10.24
CA ARG A 34 -7.29 0.74 11.16
C ARG A 34 -7.90 2.11 10.91
N ALA A 35 -7.07 3.15 10.79
CA ALA A 35 -7.55 4.50 10.49
C ALA A 35 -8.24 4.54 9.12
N ALA A 36 -7.69 3.86 8.10
CA ALA A 36 -8.30 3.77 6.78
C ALA A 36 -9.67 3.07 6.83
N TYR A 37 -9.79 1.93 7.53
CA TYR A 37 -11.07 1.20 7.66
C TYR A 37 -12.12 1.94 8.50
N ALA A 38 -11.72 2.93 9.31
CA ALA A 38 -12.64 3.78 10.06
C ALA A 38 -13.28 4.91 9.21
N LEU A 39 -12.82 5.10 7.96
CA LEU A 39 -13.38 6.08 7.05
C LEU A 39 -14.72 5.62 6.47
N GLU A 40 -15.56 6.58 6.11
CA GLU A 40 -16.83 6.28 5.42
C GLU A 40 -16.61 5.80 3.98
N GLN A 41 -15.54 6.26 3.35
CA GLN A 41 -15.22 5.97 1.95
C GLN A 41 -13.72 6.00 1.70
N TRP A 42 -13.28 5.12 0.81
CA TRP A 42 -11.97 5.15 0.16
C TRP A 42 -12.10 5.72 -1.23
N TYR A 43 -11.04 6.41 -1.67
CA TYR A 43 -10.98 7.03 -2.97
C TYR A 43 -9.99 6.29 -3.87
N PHE A 44 -10.36 6.11 -5.12
CA PHE A 44 -9.53 5.49 -6.16
C PHE A 44 -9.52 6.38 -7.39
N LEU A 45 -8.38 6.45 -8.07
CA LEU A 45 -8.35 7.01 -9.42
C LEU A 45 -9.21 6.15 -10.34
N ALA A 46 -10.13 6.77 -11.07
CA ALA A 46 -11.07 6.09 -11.94
C ALA A 46 -10.55 6.07 -13.38
N ARG A 47 -10.65 4.91 -14.05
CA ARG A 47 -10.38 4.78 -15.49
C ARG A 47 -11.58 4.20 -16.22
N GLY A 48 -11.74 4.62 -17.47
CA GLY A 48 -12.88 4.24 -18.29
C GLY A 48 -14.03 5.25 -18.20
N TYR A 49 -15.15 4.92 -18.83
CA TYR A 49 -16.33 5.76 -18.92
C TYR A 49 -17.60 4.90 -18.83
N GLY A 50 -18.70 5.50 -18.36
CA GLY A 50 -20.00 4.82 -18.30
C GLY A 50 -20.01 3.67 -17.29
N ASP A 51 -20.38 2.47 -17.75
CA ASP A 51 -20.49 1.26 -16.91
C ASP A 51 -19.15 0.53 -16.73
N GLN A 52 -18.10 0.96 -17.44
CA GLN A 52 -16.78 0.32 -17.42
C GLN A 52 -15.77 1.10 -16.58
N VAL A 53 -16.23 1.81 -15.56
CA VAL A 53 -15.33 2.57 -14.68
C VAL A 53 -14.69 1.61 -13.67
N THR A 54 -13.37 1.48 -13.72
CA THR A 54 -12.60 0.63 -12.81
C THR A 54 -11.53 1.45 -12.08
N PRO A 55 -11.07 0.99 -10.90
CA PRO A 55 -9.92 1.59 -10.24
C PRO A 55 -8.69 1.48 -11.16
N PHE A 56 -7.88 2.53 -11.16
CA PHE A 56 -6.64 2.54 -11.89
C PHE A 56 -5.63 1.62 -11.19
N ALA A 57 -5.28 0.54 -11.87
CA ALA A 57 -4.16 -0.31 -11.48
C ALA A 57 -2.87 0.22 -12.12
N LEU A 58 -1.84 0.36 -11.29
CA LEU A 58 -0.48 0.61 -11.74
C LEU A 58 0.23 -0.73 -11.91
N GLU A 59 1.16 -0.80 -12.87
CA GLU A 59 2.05 -1.95 -13.03
C GLU A 59 3.44 -1.60 -12.49
N GLN A 60 3.96 -2.44 -11.61
CA GLN A 60 5.36 -2.41 -11.17
C GLN A 60 5.94 -3.81 -11.25
N ASP A 61 7.07 -3.96 -11.93
CA ASP A 61 7.76 -5.26 -12.12
C ASP A 61 6.84 -6.37 -12.67
N GLY A 62 5.91 -6.01 -13.58
CA GLY A 62 4.94 -6.95 -14.17
C GLY A 62 3.84 -7.40 -13.21
N ARG A 63 3.66 -6.73 -12.07
CA ARG A 63 2.59 -6.98 -11.09
C ARG A 63 1.71 -5.76 -10.95
N GLY A 64 0.40 -5.98 -11.01
CA GLY A 64 -0.58 -4.92 -10.78
C GLY A 64 -0.68 -4.57 -9.30
N PHE A 65 -0.85 -3.29 -8.98
CA PHE A 65 -1.26 -2.82 -7.67
C PHE A 65 -2.23 -1.65 -7.80
N ILE A 66 -3.17 -1.56 -6.87
CA ILE A 66 -4.20 -0.51 -6.84
C ILE A 66 -3.89 0.45 -5.70
N CYS A 67 -3.99 1.75 -5.97
CA CYS A 67 -3.83 2.77 -4.94
C CYS A 67 -5.18 3.13 -4.32
N VAL A 68 -5.24 3.05 -2.99
CA VAL A 68 -6.33 3.54 -2.14
C VAL A 68 -5.89 4.86 -1.54
N PHE A 69 -6.78 5.84 -1.54
CA PHE A 69 -6.54 7.12 -0.89
C PHE A 69 -7.57 7.39 0.19
N THR A 70 -7.12 7.99 1.30
CA THR A 70 -8.01 8.39 2.40
C THR A 70 -8.71 9.72 2.12
N THR A 71 -8.21 10.51 1.16
CA THR A 71 -8.82 11.77 0.73
C THR A 71 -8.85 11.90 -0.80
N PRO A 72 -9.84 12.62 -1.36
CA PRO A 72 -9.93 12.82 -2.81
C PRO A 72 -8.80 13.71 -3.33
N GLN A 73 -8.28 14.60 -2.47
CA GLN A 73 -7.17 15.48 -2.79
C GLN A 73 -5.88 14.67 -3.00
N ALA A 74 -5.59 13.70 -2.12
CA ALA A 74 -4.44 12.83 -2.26
C ALA A 74 -4.51 11.97 -3.53
N ALA A 75 -5.69 11.45 -3.87
CA ALA A 75 -5.90 10.71 -5.11
C ALA A 75 -5.62 11.57 -6.35
N SER A 76 -6.18 12.78 -6.39
CA SER A 76 -5.99 13.72 -7.50
C SER A 76 -4.51 14.14 -7.64
N ASP A 77 -3.85 14.48 -6.54
CA ASP A 77 -2.44 14.87 -6.52
C ASP A 77 -1.54 13.75 -7.04
N PHE A 78 -1.79 12.52 -6.58
CA PHE A 78 -1.09 11.33 -7.05
C PHE A 78 -1.33 11.07 -8.54
N GLY A 79 -2.56 11.26 -9.02
CA GLY A 79 -2.89 11.12 -10.44
C GLY A 79 -2.08 12.08 -11.31
N VAL A 80 -2.01 13.35 -10.92
CA VAL A 80 -1.19 14.36 -11.61
C VAL A 80 0.29 14.00 -11.55
N ALA A 81 0.80 13.61 -10.38
CA ALA A 81 2.18 13.18 -10.22
C ALA A 81 2.53 11.93 -11.06
N SER A 82 1.55 11.06 -11.30
CA SER A 82 1.65 9.89 -12.17
C SER A 82 1.56 10.20 -13.67
N GLY A 83 1.39 11.48 -14.03
CA GLY A 83 1.34 11.95 -15.42
C GLY A 83 -0.05 12.02 -16.04
N LEU A 84 -1.12 11.93 -15.24
CA LEU A 84 -2.48 12.22 -15.70
C LEU A 84 -2.72 13.72 -15.75
N ASP A 85 -3.52 14.18 -16.72
CA ASP A 85 -4.02 15.55 -16.72
C ASP A 85 -4.98 15.78 -15.53
N GLU A 86 -5.10 17.03 -15.06
CA GLU A 86 -5.96 17.38 -13.90
C GLU A 86 -7.41 16.90 -14.05
N ALA A 87 -7.95 16.91 -15.29
CA ALA A 87 -9.29 16.46 -15.58
C ALA A 87 -9.47 14.93 -15.45
N GLU A 88 -8.41 14.15 -15.70
CA GLU A 88 -8.41 12.70 -15.51
C GLU A 88 -8.13 12.35 -14.05
N ALA A 89 -7.17 13.04 -13.42
CA ALA A 89 -6.82 12.87 -12.02
C ALA A 89 -7.97 13.24 -11.07
N GLY A 90 -8.83 14.18 -11.47
CA GLY A 90 -10.05 14.52 -10.73
C GLY A 90 -11.19 13.51 -10.86
N ARG A 91 -11.04 12.43 -11.64
CA ARG A 91 -12.05 11.37 -11.73
C ARG A 91 -11.78 10.31 -10.69
N LEU A 92 -12.63 10.28 -9.67
CA LEU A 92 -12.46 9.39 -8.54
C LEU A 92 -13.66 8.47 -8.37
N LEU A 93 -13.39 7.22 -8.00
CA LEU A 93 -14.37 6.33 -7.40
C LEU A 93 -14.31 6.51 -5.89
N ALA A 94 -15.48 6.68 -5.27
CA ALA A 94 -15.62 6.67 -3.81
C ALA A 94 -16.41 5.43 -3.41
N ILE A 95 -15.78 4.53 -2.66
CA ILE A 95 -16.35 3.24 -2.29
C ILE A 95 -16.17 3.04 -0.78
N PRO A 96 -17.21 2.63 -0.02
CA PRO A 96 -17.05 2.30 1.39
C PRO A 96 -15.98 1.22 1.59
N PRO A 97 -15.16 1.26 2.65
CA PRO A 97 -14.06 0.30 2.85
C PRO A 97 -14.52 -1.17 2.87
N GLY A 98 -15.73 -1.41 3.39
CA GLY A 98 -16.36 -2.73 3.41
C GLY A 98 -16.57 -3.30 2.01
N ASP A 99 -17.26 -2.55 1.15
CA ASP A 99 -17.53 -2.91 -0.24
C ASP A 99 -16.25 -2.91 -1.10
N ALA A 100 -15.36 -1.95 -0.88
CA ALA A 100 -14.08 -1.84 -1.58
C ALA A 100 -13.21 -3.09 -1.38
N THR A 101 -13.22 -3.68 -0.18
CA THR A 101 -12.46 -4.91 0.09
C THR A 101 -12.91 -6.05 -0.81
N GLU A 102 -14.23 -6.23 -0.99
CA GLU A 102 -14.78 -7.31 -1.81
C GLU A 102 -14.58 -7.04 -3.31
N TYR A 103 -14.85 -5.80 -3.72
CA TYR A 103 -14.67 -5.34 -5.09
C TYR A 103 -13.23 -5.48 -5.59
N LEU A 104 -12.24 -5.11 -4.76
CA LEU A 104 -10.84 -5.18 -5.16
C LEU A 104 -10.37 -6.63 -5.36
N LEU A 105 -10.93 -7.60 -4.65
CA LEU A 105 -10.54 -9.02 -4.79
C LEU A 105 -10.83 -9.58 -6.18
N GLU A 106 -11.76 -9.00 -6.93
CA GLU A 106 -12.06 -9.39 -8.31
C GLU A 106 -10.84 -9.19 -9.24
N PHE A 107 -9.97 -8.23 -8.93
CA PHE A 107 -8.77 -7.92 -9.71
C PHE A 107 -7.58 -8.83 -9.42
N VAL A 108 -7.66 -9.71 -8.41
CA VAL A 108 -6.61 -10.72 -8.16
C VAL A 108 -6.46 -11.64 -9.37
N ALA A 109 -7.57 -12.03 -9.98
CA ALA A 109 -7.59 -12.86 -11.19
C ALA A 109 -7.00 -12.15 -12.41
N ASP A 110 -7.02 -10.82 -12.42
CA ASP A 110 -6.45 -9.96 -13.47
C ASP A 110 -4.95 -9.66 -13.24
N GLY A 111 -4.36 -10.21 -12.17
CA GLY A 111 -2.93 -10.09 -11.87
C GLY A 111 -2.57 -9.00 -10.85
N VAL A 112 -3.57 -8.29 -10.30
CA VAL A 112 -3.35 -7.34 -9.21
C VAL A 112 -2.97 -8.10 -7.94
N HIS A 113 -1.82 -7.77 -7.36
CA HIS A 113 -1.26 -8.47 -6.21
C HIS A 113 -1.33 -7.67 -4.92
N ALA A 114 -1.35 -6.34 -5.00
CA ALA A 114 -1.23 -5.48 -3.83
C ALA A 114 -2.17 -4.28 -3.88
N VAL A 115 -2.44 -3.75 -2.69
CA VAL A 115 -3.12 -2.46 -2.51
C VAL A 115 -2.21 -1.58 -1.67
N ALA A 116 -1.99 -0.35 -2.14
CA ALA A 116 -1.19 0.66 -1.45
C ALA A 116 -2.09 1.76 -0.92
N LEU A 117 -1.98 2.07 0.37
CA LEU A 117 -2.70 3.12 1.08
C LEU A 117 -1.87 4.41 1.04
N ASP A 118 -2.47 5.47 0.50
CA ASP A 118 -1.88 6.81 0.32
C ASP A 118 -0.38 6.75 -0.02
N PRO A 119 -0.01 6.15 -1.17
CA PRO A 119 1.40 6.08 -1.59
C PRO A 119 2.05 7.47 -1.60
N GLY A 120 3.27 7.57 -1.08
CA GLY A 120 3.96 8.85 -0.87
C GLY A 120 3.56 9.65 0.38
N THR A 121 2.49 9.26 1.09
CA THR A 121 2.10 9.84 2.40
C THR A 121 2.15 8.83 3.54
N GLN A 122 1.45 7.70 3.39
CA GLN A 122 1.52 6.58 4.32
C GLN A 122 2.46 5.51 3.76
N ASP A 123 2.45 5.30 2.43
CA ASP A 123 3.28 4.30 1.74
C ASP A 123 3.08 2.87 2.25
N GLU A 124 1.90 2.60 2.82
CA GLU A 124 1.57 1.31 3.42
C GLU A 124 0.96 0.39 2.38
N ALA A 125 1.57 -0.77 2.14
CA ALA A 125 1.07 -1.73 1.16
C ALA A 125 0.76 -3.08 1.80
N VAL A 126 -0.32 -3.72 1.34
CA VAL A 126 -0.70 -5.09 1.70
C VAL A 126 -0.94 -5.91 0.46
N LEU A 127 -0.74 -7.23 0.57
CA LEU A 127 -1.20 -8.15 -0.45
C LEU A 127 -2.72 -8.03 -0.56
N LEU A 128 -3.22 -7.88 -1.78
CA LEU A 128 -4.65 -7.77 -2.05
C LEU A 128 -5.40 -9.00 -1.52
N ALA A 129 -4.83 -10.20 -1.69
CA ALA A 129 -5.37 -11.43 -1.13
C ALA A 129 -5.40 -11.46 0.42
N ALA A 130 -4.57 -10.65 1.09
CA ALA A 130 -4.53 -10.53 2.55
C ALA A 130 -5.43 -9.41 3.09
N LEU A 131 -5.94 -8.53 2.22
CA LEU A 131 -6.81 -7.41 2.59
C LEU A 131 -8.03 -7.82 3.48
N PRO A 132 -8.77 -8.91 3.20
CA PRO A 132 -9.87 -9.35 4.08
C PRO A 132 -9.37 -9.80 5.46
N HIS A 133 -8.14 -10.33 5.56
CA HIS A 133 -7.54 -10.68 6.84
C HIS A 133 -7.14 -9.43 7.64
N VAL A 134 -6.56 -8.42 6.98
CA VAL A 134 -6.26 -7.12 7.61
C VAL A 134 -7.54 -6.49 8.14
N ARG A 135 -8.63 -6.52 7.36
CA ARG A 135 -9.96 -6.06 7.79
C ARG A 135 -10.44 -6.74 9.08
N GLN A 136 -10.25 -8.06 9.19
CA GLN A 136 -10.60 -8.81 10.40
C GLN A 136 -9.75 -8.37 11.60
N LEU A 137 -8.43 -8.25 11.41
CA LEU A 137 -7.50 -7.85 12.47
C LEU A 137 -7.78 -6.45 13.01
N VAL A 138 -8.16 -5.49 12.16
CA VAL A 138 -8.49 -4.13 12.62
C VAL A 138 -9.83 -4.06 13.35
N GLN A 139 -10.78 -4.95 13.05
CA GLN A 139 -12.09 -5.01 13.70
C GLN A 139 -12.05 -5.74 15.05
N ASP A 140 -11.23 -6.79 15.19
CA ASP A 140 -11.08 -7.54 16.44
C ASP A 140 -10.46 -6.71 17.57
N GLN A 141 -9.68 -5.68 17.21
CA GLN A 141 -8.99 -4.79 18.15
C GLN A 141 -9.64 -3.41 18.32
N GLY A 142 -10.89 -3.27 17.85
CA GLY A 142 -11.68 -2.02 17.90
C GLY A 142 -12.74 -2.01 18.99
#